data_AF-A0A840VJH8-F1
#
_entry.id   AF-A0A840VJH8-F1
#
_cell.length_a   1.000
_cell.length_b   1.000
_cell.length_c   1.000
_cell.angle_alpha   90.00
_cell.angle_beta   90.00
_cell.angle_gamma   90.00
#
_symmetry.space_group_name_H-M   'P 1'
#
loop_
_entity.id
_entity.type
_entity.pdbx_description
1 polymer ?
#
loop_
_entity_poly.entity_id
_entity_poly.type
_entity_poly.pdbx_seq_one_letter_code
_entity_poly.pdbx_strand_id
1 'polypeptide(L)'
;MKFLLGALTVLAILAVVFFTVPTLEGGTTNVCQAVDKYRVAKAASSVAGGTSGPVFGTLNSIGQMVATGEISGDEAANRHPNLPAPVGCALVFWQSL
;
A
#
# COMPACT_ATOMS: atom_id res chain seq x y z
N MET A 1 1.91 36.18 -3.05
CA MET A 1 0.65 35.42 -2.80
C MET A 1 0.41 34.30 -3.82
N LYS A 2 0.53 34.52 -5.14
CA LYS A 2 0.36 33.45 -6.16
C LYS A 2 1.29 32.24 -5.99
N PHE A 3 2.55 32.43 -5.61
CA PHE A 3 3.50 31.34 -5.37
C PHE A 3 3.14 30.47 -4.14
N LEU A 4 2.59 31.08 -3.09
CA LEU A 4 2.12 30.36 -1.90
C LEU A 4 0.90 29.48 -2.21
N LEU A 5 -0.03 29.99 -3.01
CA LEU A 5 -1.20 29.23 -3.46
C LEU A 5 -0.80 28.05 -4.36
N GLY A 6 0.16 28.28 -5.27
CA GLY A 6 0.72 27.22 -6.13
C GLY A 6 1.40 26.12 -5.32
N ALA A 7 2.26 26.47 -4.36
CA ALA A 7 2.95 25.51 -3.50
C ALA A 7 1.97 24.68 -2.66
N LEU A 8 0.96 25.31 -2.06
CA LEU A 8 -0.09 24.62 -1.29
C LEU A 8 -0.87 23.63 -2.16
N THR A 9 -1.18 24.00 -3.40
CA THR A 9 -1.92 23.13 -4.33
C THR A 9 -1.09 21.89 -4.69
N VAL A 10 0.20 22.05 -4.97
CA VAL A 10 1.10 20.93 -5.24
C VAL A 10 1.21 20.01 -4.02
N LEU A 11 1.37 20.58 -2.82
CA LEU A 11 1.45 19.81 -1.57
C LEU A 11 0.17 19.01 -1.30
N ALA A 12 -1.00 19.60 -1.58
CA ALA A 12 -2.28 18.91 -1.46
C ALA A 12 -2.39 17.74 -2.46
N ILE A 13 -1.98 17.94 -3.71
CA ILE A 13 -1.97 16.87 -4.73
C ILE A 13 -1.04 15.73 -4.29
N LEU A 14 0.16 16.04 -3.81
CA LEU A 14 1.11 15.03 -3.32
C LEU A 14 0.54 14.24 -2.14
N ALA A 15 -0.12 14.91 -1.19
CA ALA A 15 -0.78 14.23 -0.08
C ALA A 15 -1.89 13.29 -0.57
N VAL A 16 -2.70 13.70 -1.55
CA VAL A 16 -3.72 12.83 -2.14
C VAL A 16 -3.08 11.61 -2.81
N VAL A 17 -2.07 11.80 -3.65
CA VAL A 17 -1.36 10.70 -4.34
C VAL A 17 -0.75 9.72 -3.33
N PHE A 18 -0.17 10.25 -2.25
CA PHE A 18 0.49 9.47 -1.22
C PHE A 18 -0.42 8.40 -0.59
N PHE A 19 -1.69 8.73 -0.34
CA PHE A 19 -2.66 7.78 0.24
C PHE A 19 -3.46 7.01 -0.82
N THR A 20 -3.74 7.62 -1.97
CA THR A 20 -4.59 6.99 -2.99
C THR A 20 -3.88 5.87 -3.75
N VAL A 21 -2.59 6.00 -4.05
CA VAL A 21 -1.84 4.97 -4.78
C VAL A 21 -1.86 3.62 -4.05
N PRO A 22 -1.50 3.50 -2.75
CA PRO A 22 -1.62 2.24 -2.04
C PRO A 22 -3.03 1.65 -2.11
N THR A 23 -4.07 2.47 -1.90
CA THR A 23 -5.47 2.02 -1.88
C THR A 23 -5.97 1.52 -3.23
N LEU A 24 -5.49 2.10 -4.34
CA LEU A 24 -5.82 1.68 -5.70
C LEU A 24 -5.15 0.34 -6.04
N GLU A 25 -3.87 0.20 -5.71
CA GLU A 25 -3.10 -1.03 -5.94
C GLU A 25 -3.64 -2.21 -5.12
N GLY A 26 -4.04 -1.95 -3.88
CA GLY A 26 -4.62 -2.98 -3.02
C GLY A 26 -6.14 -3.18 -3.15
N GLY A 27 -6.84 -2.35 -3.93
CA GLY A 27 -8.29 -2.45 -4.12
C GLY A 27 -9.10 -2.36 -2.82
N THR A 28 -8.67 -1.55 -1.85
CA THR A 28 -9.35 -1.35 -0.56
C THR A 28 -9.15 0.07 -0.05
N THR A 29 -10.10 0.58 0.72
CA THR A 29 -10.04 1.91 1.34
C THR A 29 -9.15 1.98 2.58
N ASN A 30 -8.76 0.82 3.15
CA ASN A 30 -7.83 0.75 4.26
C ASN A 30 -6.38 0.67 3.74
N VAL A 31 -5.57 1.69 4.03
CA VAL A 31 -4.19 1.81 3.52
C VAL A 31 -3.33 0.61 3.92
N CYS A 32 -3.35 0.18 5.18
CA CYS A 32 -2.55 -0.95 5.66
C CYS A 32 -2.96 -2.26 4.99
N GLN A 33 -4.27 -2.47 4.86
CA GLN A 33 -4.81 -3.61 4.12
C GLN A 33 -4.37 -3.57 2.65
N ALA A 34 -4.35 -2.37 2.05
CA ALA A 34 -3.95 -2.20 0.67
C ALA A 34 -2.47 -2.57 0.45
N VAL A 35 -1.60 -2.20 1.40
CA VAL A 35 -0.18 -2.59 1.39
C VAL A 35 -0.01 -4.10 1.47
N ASP A 36 -0.73 -4.77 2.38
CA ASP A 36 -0.68 -6.23 2.48
C ASP A 36 -1.12 -6.90 1.17
N LYS A 37 -2.22 -6.43 0.58
CA LYS A 37 -2.74 -6.96 -0.69
C LYS A 37 -1.78 -6.75 -1.85
N TYR A 38 -1.14 -5.58 -1.92
CA TYR A 38 -0.09 -5.29 -2.90
C TYR A 38 1.09 -6.25 -2.75
N ARG A 39 1.58 -6.44 -1.53
CA ARG A 39 2.72 -7.34 -1.25
C ARG A 39 2.39 -8.80 -1.55
N VAL A 40 1.18 -9.25 -1.23
CA VAL A 40 0.69 -10.57 -1.62
C VAL A 40 0.69 -10.75 -3.13
N ALA A 41 0.15 -9.78 -3.88
CA ALA A 41 0.11 -9.87 -5.34
C ALA A 41 1.53 -9.88 -5.94
N LYS A 42 2.45 -9.07 -5.41
CA LYS A 42 3.87 -9.02 -5.82
C LYS A 42 4.59 -10.34 -5.48
N ALA A 43 4.37 -10.90 -4.30
CA ALA A 43 4.95 -12.19 -3.90
C ALA A 43 4.38 -13.35 -4.73
N ALA A 44 3.06 -13.40 -4.93
CA ALA A 44 2.40 -14.42 -5.73
C ALA A 44 2.88 -14.39 -7.19
N SER A 45 3.06 -13.19 -7.77
CA SER A 45 3.58 -13.06 -9.14
C SER A 45 5.05 -13.46 -9.25
N SER A 46 5.87 -13.13 -8.25
CA SER A 46 7.27 -13.58 -8.19
C SER A 46 7.39 -15.10 -8.10
N VAL A 47 6.53 -15.78 -7.33
CA VAL A 47 6.53 -17.25 -7.19
C VAL A 47 5.97 -17.92 -8.44
N ALA A 48 4.90 -17.38 -9.01
CA ALA A 48 4.25 -17.94 -10.19
C ALA A 48 4.96 -17.63 -11.51
N GLY A 49 6.00 -16.78 -11.50
CA GLY A 49 6.71 -16.34 -12.71
C GLY A 49 5.88 -15.40 -13.60
N GLY A 50 4.82 -14.81 -13.06
CA GLY A 50 3.89 -13.96 -13.78
C GLY A 50 2.60 -13.70 -13.00
N THR A 51 1.78 -12.79 -13.52
CA THR A 51 0.48 -12.41 -12.93
C THR A 51 -0.70 -13.21 -13.51
N SER A 52 -0.41 -14.23 -14.31
CA SER A 52 -1.41 -15.00 -15.05
C SER A 52 -1.12 -16.49 -14.89
N GLY A 53 -2.12 -17.25 -14.44
CA GLY A 53 -2.03 -18.70 -14.31
C GLY A 53 -2.64 -19.23 -13.01
N PRO A 54 -2.88 -20.56 -12.92
CA PRO A 54 -3.55 -21.17 -11.77
C PRO A 54 -2.72 -21.05 -10.49
N VAL A 55 -1.38 -21.06 -10.59
CA VAL A 55 -0.48 -20.88 -9.45
C VAL A 55 -0.60 -19.46 -8.89
N PHE A 56 -0.51 -18.44 -9.75
CA PHE A 56 -0.74 -17.04 -9.35
C PHE A 56 -2.13 -16.87 -8.75
N GLY A 57 -3.17 -17.37 -9.44
CA GLY A 57 -4.56 -17.24 -9.01
C GLY A 57 -4.80 -17.85 -7.63
N THR A 58 -4.25 -19.03 -7.37
CA THR A 58 -4.37 -19.71 -6.08
C THR A 58 -3.62 -18.96 -4.98
N LEU A 59 -2.34 -18.65 -5.20
CA LEU A 59 -1.51 -17.95 -4.21
C LEU A 59 -2.06 -16.56 -3.90
N ASN A 60 -2.44 -15.81 -4.93
CA ASN A 60 -3.03 -14.49 -4.76
C ASN A 60 -4.38 -14.60 -4.05
N SER A 61 -5.29 -15.51 -4.44
CA SER A 61 -6.57 -15.65 -3.76
C SER A 61 -6.43 -16.00 -2.28
N ILE A 62 -5.53 -16.92 -1.92
CA ILE A 62 -5.28 -17.28 -0.52
C ILE A 62 -4.67 -16.10 0.23
N GLY A 63 -3.62 -15.49 -0.33
CA GLY A 63 -2.96 -14.36 0.30
C GLY A 63 -3.89 -13.16 0.50
N GLN A 64 -4.79 -12.90 -0.45
CA GLN A 64 -5.75 -11.80 -0.37
C GLN A 64 -6.78 -12.00 0.75
N MET A 65 -7.10 -13.26 1.11
CA MET A 65 -7.99 -13.57 2.24
C MET A 65 -7.33 -13.24 3.60
N VAL A 66 -6.00 -13.35 3.70
CA VAL A 66 -5.25 -13.08 4.93
C VAL A 66 -4.64 -11.68 4.97
N ALA A 67 -4.70 -10.92 3.87
CA ALA A 67 -4.29 -9.53 3.79
C ALA A 67 -5.32 -8.61 4.47
N THR A 68 -5.32 -8.60 5.80
CA THR A 68 -6.22 -7.81 6.66
C THR A 68 -5.67 -6.43 7.00
N GLY A 69 -4.38 -6.18 6.76
CA GLY A 69 -3.68 -4.95 7.16
C GLY A 69 -2.94 -5.07 8.49
N GLU A 70 -3.07 -6.19 9.20
CA GLU A 70 -2.38 -6.43 10.48
C GLU A 70 -0.86 -6.49 10.30
N ILE A 71 -0.36 -7.19 9.28
CA ILE A 71 1.09 -7.35 9.08
C ILE A 71 1.74 -6.00 8.77
N SER A 72 1.20 -5.27 7.78
CA SER A 72 1.69 -3.93 7.46
C SER A 72 1.43 -2.93 8.59
N GLY A 73 0.37 -3.10 9.37
CA GLY A 73 0.06 -2.29 10.56
C GLY A 73 1.10 -2.46 11.65
N ASP A 74 1.46 -3.70 11.98
CA ASP A 74 2.50 -4.02 12.96
C ASP A 74 3.88 -3.57 12.49
N GLU A 75 4.20 -3.77 11.20
CA GLU A 75 5.45 -3.26 10.63
C GLU A 75 5.52 -1.73 10.69
N ALA A 76 4.42 -1.05 10.33
CA ALA A 76 4.34 0.41 10.41
C ALA A 76 4.47 0.90 11.85
N ALA A 77 3.82 0.25 12.82
CA ALA A 77 3.95 0.58 14.24
C ALA A 77 5.39 0.37 14.74
N ASN A 78 6.07 -0.69 14.29
CA ASN A 78 7.44 -0.97 14.67
C ASN A 78 8.46 0.00 14.03
N ARG A 79 8.30 0.32 12.74
CA ARG A 79 9.23 1.23 12.02
C ARG A 79 8.95 2.70 12.28
N HIS A 80 7.69 3.04 12.50
CA HIS A 80 7.21 4.41 12.63
C HIS A 80 6.26 4.56 13.84
N PRO A 81 6.76 4.33 15.08
CA PRO A 81 5.92 4.32 16.28
C PRO A 81 5.24 5.67 16.58
N ASN A 82 5.79 6.76 16.03
CA ASN A 82 5.27 8.12 16.22
C ASN A 82 4.28 8.55 15.14
N LEU A 83 3.99 7.70 14.15
CA LEU A 83 3.06 8.02 13.06
C LEU A 83 1.73 7.30 13.23
N PRO A 84 0.61 7.95 12.84
CA PRO A 84 -0.66 7.25 12.73
C PRO A 84 -0.55 6.07 11.74
N ALA A 85 -1.21 4.96 12.06
CA ALA A 85 -1.12 3.73 11.27
C ALA A 85 -1.32 3.94 9.75
N PRO A 86 -2.31 4.71 9.25
CA PRO A 86 -2.47 4.92 7.81
C PRO A 86 -1.27 5.62 7.16
N VAL A 87 -0.62 6.55 7.87
CA VAL A 87 0.56 7.27 7.39
C VAL A 87 1.78 6.35 7.39
N GLY A 88 1.97 5.59 8.47
CA GLY A 88 3.05 4.62 8.58
C GLY A 88 2.94 3.53 7.50
N CYS A 89 1.74 2.98 7.28
CA CYS A 89 1.50 1.99 6.24
C CYS A 89 1.74 2.57 4.84
N ALA A 90 1.27 3.79 4.55
CA ALA A 90 1.58 4.43 3.27
C ALA A 90 3.10 4.59 3.07
N LEU A 91 3.86 5.01 4.10
CA LEU A 91 5.32 5.06 4.01
C LEU A 91 5.94 3.70 3.72
N VAL A 92 5.47 2.65 4.41
CA VAL A 92 5.91 1.27 4.20
C VAL A 92 5.65 0.81 2.76
N PHE A 93 4.52 1.20 2.16
CA PHE A 93 4.24 0.95 0.74
C PHE A 93 5.27 1.62 -0.17
N TRP A 94 5.49 2.93 -0.01
CA TRP A 94 6.41 3.69 -0.85
C TRP A 94 7.88 3.24 -0.72
N GLN A 95 8.26 2.71 0.44
CA GLN A 95 9.57 2.09 0.67
C GLN A 95 9.71 0.69 0.02
N SER A 96 8.59 0.06 -0.37
CA SER A 96 8.55 -1.31 -0.89
C SER A 96 8.42 -1.42 -2.42
N LEU A 97 8.22 -0.28 -3.09
CA LEU A 97 8.23 -0.18 -4.55
C LEU A 97 9.60 -0.58 -5.08
#